data_AF-A0A1Q7NLM1-F1
#
_entry.id   AF-A0A1Q7NLM1-F1
#
_cell.length_a   1.000
_cell.length_b   1.000
_cell.length_c   1.000
_cell.angle_alpha   90.00
_cell.angle_beta   90.00
_cell.angle_gamma   90.00
#
_symmetry.space_group_name_H-M   'P 1'
#
loop_
_entity.id
_entity.type
_entity.pdbx_description
1 polymer ?
#
loop_
_entity_poly.entity_id
_entity_poly.type
_entity_poly.pdbx_seq_one_letter_code
_entity_poly.pdbx_strand_id
1 'polypeptide(L)' 'MSQTIEAVINQDGKVQLLESIRLTEARRALVTILDDAPVDESALDLGYQQMAQDEERESEALEWAEATIGDVADEPR' A
#
# COMPACT_ATOMS: atom_id res chain seq x y z
N MET A 1 25.27 10.19 6.94
CA MET A 1 23.81 10.04 7.13
C MET A 1 23.32 9.14 6.00
N SER A 2 22.59 8.06 6.29
CA SER A 2 22.02 7.16 5.27
C SER A 2 20.74 7.77 4.71
N GLN A 3 20.58 7.74 3.39
CA GLN A 3 19.35 8.11 2.69
C GLN A 3 18.67 6.83 2.22
N THR A 4 17.35 6.74 2.38
CA THR A 4 16.52 5.67 1.81
C THR A 4 15.88 6.20 0.53
N ILE A 5 15.94 5.42 -0.55
CA ILE A 5 15.39 5.76 -1.86
C ILE A 5 14.47 4.61 -2.28
N GLU A 6 13.31 4.92 -2.84
CA GLU A 6 12.41 3.91 -3.40
C GLU A 6 12.87 3.45 -4.79
N ALA A 7 12.76 2.14 -5.02
CA ALA A 7 13.19 1.49 -6.23
C ALA A 7 12.40 0.21 -6.48
N VAL A 8 12.30 -0.18 -7.75
CA VAL A 8 11.74 -1.47 -8.17
C VAL A 8 12.87 -2.36 -8.68
N ILE A 9 12.76 -3.66 -8.39
CA ILE A 9 13.70 -4.67 -8.90
C ILE A 9 12.95 -5.54 -9.92
N ASN A 10 13.43 -5.51 -11.16
CA ASN A 10 12.86 -6.33 -12.23
C ASN A 10 13.29 -7.79 -12.10
N GLN A 11 12.62 -8.69 -12.84
CA GLN A 11 12.91 -10.13 -12.82
C GLN A 11 14.35 -10.49 -13.23
N ASP A 12 15.04 -9.61 -13.95
CA ASP A 12 16.45 -9.75 -14.33
C ASP A 12 17.43 -9.25 -13.26
N GLY A 13 16.93 -8.83 -12.09
CA GLY A 13 17.72 -8.31 -10.98
C GLY A 13 18.18 -6.86 -11.14
N LYS A 14 17.70 -6.14 -12.17
CA LYS A 14 18.02 -4.71 -12.33
C LYS A 14 17.21 -3.86 -11.36
N VAL A 15 17.91 -3.02 -10.62
CA VAL A 15 17.33 -2.00 -9.73
C VAL A 15 17.06 -0.73 -10.53
N GLN A 16 15.82 -0.24 -10.51
CA GLN A 16 15.41 1.04 -11.09
C GLN A 16 14.90 1.95 -9.99
N LEU A 17 15.55 3.11 -9.81
CA LEU A 17 15.10 4.12 -8.86
C LEU A 17 13.82 4.78 -9.38
N LEU A 18 12.84 5.00 -8.51
CA LEU A 18 11.60 5.72 -8.87
C LEU A 18 11.83 7.22 -9.02
N GLU A 19 12.85 7.75 -8.36
CA GLU A 19 13.25 9.15 -8.44
C GLU A 19 14.73 9.33 -8.79
N SER A 20 15.05 10.48 -9.39
CA SER A 20 16.44 10.83 -9.72
C SER A 20 17.16 11.39 -8.49
N ILE A 21 18.24 10.73 -8.09
CA ILE A 21 19.10 11.18 -6.98
C ILE A 21 20.38 11.86 -7.49
N ARG A 22 20.84 12.89 -6.77
CA ARG A 22 22.14 13.53 -7.03
C ARG A 22 23.13 13.14 -5.96
N LEU A 23 24.15 12.38 -6.34
CA LEU A 23 25.26 12.00 -5.47
C LEU A 23 26.49 12.86 -5.79
N THR A 24 27.16 13.35 -4.76
CA THR A 24 28.40 14.15 -4.91
C THR A 24 29.61 13.30 -5.28
N GLU A 25 29.55 11.99 -5.04
CA GLU A 25 30.59 11.00 -5.30
C GLU A 25 29.96 9.60 -5.42
N ALA A 26 30.73 8.62 -5.89
CA ALA A 26 30.27 7.23 -5.94
C ALA A 26 30.10 6.66 -4.51
N ARG A 27 28.97 6.00 -4.25
CA ARG A 27 28.64 5.42 -2.94
C ARG A 27 28.15 3.99 -3.07
N ARG A 28 28.36 3.19 -2.03
CA ARG A 28 27.78 1.85 -1.90
C ARG A 28 26.32 1.96 -1.48
N ALA A 29 25.45 1.14 -2.05
CA ALA A 29 24.06 0.98 -1.65
C ALA A 29 23.86 -0.35 -0.90
N LEU A 30 22.91 -0.36 0.03
CA LEU A 30 22.33 -1.57 0.61
C LEU A 30 21.00 -1.82 -0.12
N VAL A 31 20.76 -3.05 -0.56
CA VAL A 31 19.51 -3.46 -1.20
C VAL A 31 18.81 -4.45 -0.30
N THR A 32 17.57 -4.13 0.06
CA THR A 32 16.66 -5.04 0.77
C THR A 32 15.54 -5.38 -0.19
N ILE A 33 15.32 -6.68 -0.41
CA ILE A 33 14.22 -7.18 -1.24
C ILE A 33 13.09 -7.57 -0.29
N LEU A 34 11.89 -7.05 -0.55
CA LEU A 34 10.69 -7.43 0.18
C LEU A 34 9.99 -8.55 -0.61
N ASP A 35 9.35 -9.47 0.11
CA ASP A 35 8.63 -10.59 -0.51
C ASP A 35 7.28 -10.16 -1.12
N ASP A 36 6.84 -8.93 -0.84
CA ASP A 36 5.61 -8.35 -1.39
C ASP A 36 5.77 -7.99 -2.87
N ALA A 37 4.70 -8.19 -3.65
CA ALA A 37 4.65 -7.72 -5.01
C ALA A 37 4.72 -6.18 -5.05
N PRO A 38 5.37 -5.60 -6.07
CA PRO A 38 5.38 -4.14 -6.24
C PRO A 38 3.94 -3.64 -6.38
N VAL A 39 3.60 -2.64 -5.57
CA VAL A 39 2.28 -2.00 -5.60
C VAL A 39 2.28 -0.95 -6.70
N ASP A 40 1.29 -1.02 -7.58
CA ASP A 40 1.02 0.04 -8.55
C ASP A 40 0.10 1.07 -7.89
N GLU A 41 0.65 2.22 -7.49
CA GLU A 41 -0.10 3.31 -6.86
C GLU A 41 -1.26 3.80 -7.74
N SER A 42 -1.11 3.76 -9.07
CA SER A 42 -2.18 4.18 -9.98
C SER A 42 -3.36 3.21 -9.98
N ALA A 43 -3.08 1.92 -9.79
CA ALA A 43 -4.11 0.90 -9.63
C ALA A 43 -4.84 1.03 -8.29
N LEU A 44 -4.14 1.46 -7.22
CA LEU A 44 -4.76 1.75 -5.94
C LEU A 44 -5.75 2.92 -6.04
N ASP A 45 -5.35 4.04 -6.65
CA ASP A 45 -6.22 5.19 -6.84
C ASP A 45 -7.49 4.84 -7.63
N LEU A 46 -7.33 4.04 -8.70
CA LEU A 46 -8.47 3.55 -9.47
C LEU A 46 -9.38 2.64 -8.63
N GLY A 47 -8.80 1.75 -7.82
CA GLY A 47 -9.54 0.89 -6.90
C GLY A 47 -10.34 1.69 -5.87
N TYR A 48 -9.74 2.73 -5.30
CA TYR A 48 -10.44 3.62 -4.36
C TYR A 48 -11.60 4.36 -5.04
N GLN A 49 -11.42 4.84 -6.26
CA GLN A 49 -12.50 5.48 -7.02
C GLN A 49 -13.65 4.52 -7.32
N GLN A 50 -13.34 3.27 -7.69
CA GLN A 50 -14.35 2.25 -7.92
C GLN A 50 -15.11 1.90 -6.64
N MET A 51 -14.40 1.74 -5.52
CA MET A 51 -15.01 1.48 -4.22
C MET A 51 -15.93 2.64 -3.78
N ALA A 52 -15.53 3.89 -4.02
CA ALA A 52 -16.33 5.06 -3.68
C ALA A 52 -17.60 5.20 -4.54
N GLN A 53 -17.70 4.51 -5.67
CA GLN A 53 -18.88 4.49 -6.53
C GLN A 53 -19.84 3.34 -6.22
N ASP A 54 -19.42 2.38 -5.38
CA ASP A 54 -20.16 1.17 -5.06
C ASP A 54 -20.99 1.37 -3.78
N GLU A 55 -22.09 2.13 -3.91
CA GLU A 55 -22.99 2.46 -2.78
C GLU A 55 -23.66 1.22 -2.17
N GLU A 56 -23.92 0.18 -2.97
CA GLU A 56 -24.53 -1.07 -2.47
C GLU A 56 -23.58 -1.79 -1.51
N ARG A 57 -22.31 -1.90 -1.89
CA ARG A 57 -21.29 -2.50 -1.03
C ARG A 57 -20.98 -1.64 0.19
N GLU A 58 -21.08 -0.32 0.08
CA GLU A 58 -20.95 0.58 1.23
C GLU A 58 -22.09 0.37 2.24
N SER A 59 -23.33 0.25 1.75
CA SER A 59 -24.51 -0.02 2.60
C SER A 59 -24.39 -1.38 3.31
N GLU A 60 -24.00 -2.43 2.60
CA GLU A 60 -23.77 -3.74 3.20
C GLU A 60 -22.69 -3.66 4.29
N ALA A 61 -21.55 -3.02 3.99
CA ALA A 61 -20.47 -2.86 4.96
C ALA A 61 -20.91 -2.09 6.22
N LEU A 62 -21.79 -1.10 6.07
CA LEU A 62 -22.34 -0.34 7.19
C LEU A 62 -23.23 -1.22 8.08
N GLU A 63 -24.13 -2.02 7.49
CA GLU A 63 -24.96 -2.97 8.23
C GLU A 63 -24.11 -3.98 9.03
N TRP A 64 -23.06 -4.52 8.42
CA TRP A 64 -22.10 -5.40 9.10
C TRP A 64 -21.38 -4.71 10.27
N ALA A 65 -20.97 -3.45 10.08
CA ALA A 65 -20.31 -2.68 11.14
C ALA A 65 -21.25 -2.37 12.31
N GLU A 66 -22.50 -1.98 12.02
CA GLU A 66 -23.52 -1.72 13.03
C GLU A 66 -23.88 -3.00 13.81
N ALA A 67 -24.04 -4.13 13.12
CA ALA A 67 -24.27 -5.43 13.76
C ALA A 67 -23.14 -5.80 14.74
N THR A 68 -21.88 -5.61 14.32
CA THR A 68 -20.70 -5.88 15.16
C THR A 68 -20.69 -5.00 16.43
N ILE A 69 -21.09 -3.73 16.32
CA ILE A 69 -21.21 -2.82 17.47
C ILE A 69 -22.32 -3.29 18.41
N GLY A 70 -23.44 -3.76 17.86
CA GLY A 70 -24.54 -4.36 18.63
C GLY A 70 -24.10 -5.57 19.44
N ASP A 71 -23.39 -6.50 18.80
CA ASP A 71 -22.91 -7.74 19.44
C ASP A 71 -22.01 -7.44 20.66
N VAL A 72 -21.11 -6.45 20.55
CA VAL A 72 -20.24 -6.02 21.68
C VAL A 72 -21.03 -5.31 22.79
N ALA A 73 -22.12 -4.62 22.45
CA ALA A 73 -22.95 -3.92 23.42
C ALA A 73 -23.83 -4.86 24.25
N ASP A 74 -24.28 -5.97 23.66
CA ASP A 74 -25.12 -6.99 24.30
C ASP A 74 -24.33 -8.02 25.12
N GLU A 75 -23.00 -7.90 25.18
CA GLU A 75 -22.14 -8.78 25.95
C GLU A 75 -22.32 -8.53 27.47
N PRO A 76 -22.73 -9.54 28.27
CA PRO A 76 -22.99 -9.36 29.69
C PRO A 76 -21.69 -9.01 30.43
N ARG A 77 -21.70 -7.85 31.11
CA ARG A 77 -20.57 -7.31 31.87
C ARG A 77 -20.53 -7.77 33.32
#